data_AF-A0A942RPI9-F1
#
_entry.id   AF-A0A942RPI9-F1
#
_cell.length_a   1.000
_cell.length_b   1.000
_cell.length_c   1.000
_cell.angle_alpha   90.00
_cell.angle_beta   90.00
_cell.angle_gamma   90.00
#
_symmetry.space_group_name_H-M   'P 1'
#
loop_
_entity.id
_entity.type
_entity.pdbx_description
1 polymer ?
#
loop_
_entity_poly.entity_id
_entity_poly.type
_entity_poly.pdbx_seq_one_letter_code
_entity_poly.pdbx_strand_id
1 'polypeptide(L)'
;LQGRDTRLTIDPYPIAGSNPNDVVANTETQEWPLPMTFQFGVAMDAIKDDVNALTINFDYRDERDFRPVPYMSAEYNFRGVLFLRGGTNLYVLQERYNDLDDKYKEVSQLNVSGINAGVGIHWDFPEVNMLVKVDYSYSDLHILQSAHRISVGFAF
;
A
#
# COMPACT_ATOMS: atom_id res chain seq x y z
N LEU A 1 12.75 9.22 -26.20
CA LEU A 1 13.04 10.51 -25.51
C LEU A 1 14.45 10.96 -25.90
N GLN A 2 14.67 12.22 -26.29
CA GLN A 2 16.02 12.79 -26.53
C GLN A 2 16.19 14.05 -25.67
N GLY A 3 16.42 13.86 -24.37
CA GLY A 3 16.69 14.94 -23.43
C GLY A 3 18.18 15.22 -23.31
N ARG A 4 18.56 16.45 -22.98
CA ARG A 4 19.98 16.82 -22.75
C ARG A 4 20.63 15.97 -21.65
N ASP A 5 19.82 15.45 -20.71
CA ASP A 5 20.26 14.64 -19.58
C ASP A 5 20.66 13.20 -19.97
N THR A 6 20.42 12.76 -21.21
CA THR A 6 20.95 11.49 -21.72
C THR A 6 22.35 11.61 -22.31
N ARG A 7 22.89 12.84 -22.40
CA ARG A 7 24.25 13.11 -22.86
C ARG A 7 25.20 13.11 -21.67
N LEU A 8 25.94 12.04 -21.53
CA LEU A 8 26.92 11.86 -20.47
C LEU A 8 28.30 11.78 -21.12
N THR A 9 29.29 12.33 -20.44
CA THR A 9 30.68 12.16 -20.85
C THR A 9 31.23 10.96 -20.11
N ILE A 10 31.59 9.91 -20.84
CA ILE A 10 32.13 8.67 -20.24
C ILE A 10 33.47 8.33 -20.90
N ASP A 11 34.40 7.76 -20.13
CA ASP A 11 35.58 7.12 -20.71
C ASP A 11 35.24 5.65 -21.03
N PRO A 12 35.15 5.26 -22.31
CA PRO A 12 34.87 3.88 -22.68
C PRO A 12 36.02 2.91 -22.35
N TYR A 13 37.24 3.39 -22.08
CA TYR A 13 38.42 2.56 -21.81
C TYR A 13 39.29 3.09 -20.66
N PRO A 14 38.80 3.02 -19.41
CA PRO A 14 39.44 3.63 -18.23
C PRO A 14 40.82 3.05 -17.88
N ILE A 15 41.15 1.88 -18.42
CA ILE A 15 42.39 1.14 -18.18
C ILE A 15 43.45 1.36 -19.27
N ALA A 16 43.10 2.03 -20.38
CA ALA A 16 44.00 2.19 -21.53
C ALA A 16 44.91 3.44 -21.47
N GLY A 17 44.73 4.33 -20.48
CA GLY A 17 45.70 5.35 -20.08
C GLY A 17 46.03 6.48 -21.08
N SER A 18 45.34 6.56 -22.24
CA SER A 18 45.56 7.61 -23.25
C SER A 18 44.31 7.94 -24.07
N ASN A 19 43.16 8.02 -23.41
CA ASN A 19 41.89 8.36 -24.06
C ASN A 19 41.52 9.84 -23.85
N PRO A 20 40.81 10.48 -24.80
CA PRO A 20 40.16 11.74 -24.54
C PRO A 20 39.07 11.52 -23.47
N ASN A 21 39.18 12.21 -22.33
CA ASN A 21 38.23 12.12 -21.21
C ASN A 21 36.82 12.66 -21.55
N ASP A 22 36.62 13.18 -22.76
CA ASP A 22 35.46 13.95 -23.18
C ASP A 22 34.66 13.30 -24.33
N VAL A 23 34.52 11.97 -24.34
CA VAL A 23 33.67 11.30 -25.33
C VAL A 23 32.21 11.46 -24.93
N VAL A 24 31.47 12.23 -25.73
CA VAL A 24 30.02 12.41 -25.56
C VAL A 24 29.30 11.11 -25.91
N ALA A 25 28.78 10.42 -24.91
CA ALA A 25 27.90 9.27 -25.08
C ALA A 25 26.44 9.71 -24.91
N ASN A 26 25.58 9.17 -25.77
CA ASN A 26 24.13 9.31 -25.62
C ASN A 26 23.58 8.00 -25.09
N THR A 27 23.01 8.00 -23.89
CA THR A 27 22.32 6.83 -23.35
C THR A 27 20.93 6.71 -23.96
N GLU A 28 20.60 5.53 -24.48
CA GLU A 28 19.26 5.26 -24.99
C GLU A 28 18.34 4.85 -23.85
N THR A 29 17.21 5.56 -23.69
CA THR A 29 16.16 5.17 -22.75
C THR A 29 15.28 4.12 -23.40
N GLN A 30 15.16 2.94 -22.80
CA GLN A 30 14.18 1.94 -23.23
C GLN A 30 12.79 2.30 -22.72
N GLU A 31 11.77 1.85 -23.43
CA GLU A 31 10.38 2.02 -23.01
C GLU A 31 10.13 1.17 -21.77
N TRP A 32 9.66 1.81 -20.69
CA TRP A 32 9.21 1.09 -19.50
C TRP A 32 7.71 0.83 -19.61
N PRO A 33 7.27 -0.43 -19.51
CA PRO A 33 5.85 -0.73 -19.67
C PRO A 33 5.07 -0.19 -18.47
N LEU A 34 3.91 0.43 -18.70
CA LEU A 34 3.10 1.03 -17.63
C LEU A 34 2.80 0.02 -16.51
N PRO A 35 2.84 0.43 -15.24
CA PRO A 35 2.48 -0.46 -14.14
C PRO A 35 1.03 -0.89 -14.33
N MET A 36 0.81 -2.20 -14.43
CA MET A 36 -0.52 -2.80 -14.51
C MET A 36 -0.81 -3.54 -13.21
N THR A 37 -2.02 -3.34 -12.69
CA THR A 37 -2.50 -3.99 -11.48
C THR A 37 -3.87 -4.60 -11.75
N PHE A 38 -3.99 -5.91 -11.53
CA PHE A 38 -5.25 -6.62 -11.44
C PHE A 38 -5.67 -6.72 -9.98
N GLN A 39 -6.91 -6.35 -9.66
CA GLN A 39 -7.44 -6.47 -8.30
C GLN A 39 -8.84 -7.08 -8.32
N PHE A 40 -9.06 -8.03 -7.43
CA PHE A 40 -10.36 -8.65 -7.18
C PHE A 40 -10.62 -8.66 -5.68
N GLY A 41 -11.86 -8.38 -5.27
CA GLY A 41 -12.22 -8.29 -3.85
C GLY A 41 -13.62 -8.77 -3.58
N VAL A 42 -13.82 -9.33 -2.39
CA VAL A 42 -15.12 -9.75 -1.86
C VAL A 42 -15.31 -9.18 -0.47
N ALA A 43 -16.54 -8.77 -0.16
CA ALA A 43 -16.91 -8.29 1.17
C ALA A 43 -18.23 -8.91 1.60
N MET A 44 -18.38 -9.15 2.89
CA MET A 44 -19.62 -9.64 3.47
C MET A 44 -19.89 -8.96 4.81
N ASP A 45 -21.18 -8.70 5.09
CA ASP A 45 -21.63 -8.30 6.40
C ASP A 45 -21.83 -9.58 7.25
N ALA A 46 -20.87 -9.86 8.13
CA ALA A 46 -20.91 -11.04 9.02
C ALA A 46 -21.93 -10.85 10.16
N ILE A 47 -22.11 -9.60 10.61
CA ILE A 47 -23.15 -9.19 11.56
C ILE A 47 -23.81 -7.94 11.00
N LYS A 48 -25.14 -7.86 11.04
CA LYS A 48 -25.89 -6.68 10.60
C LYS A 48 -27.21 -6.54 11.34
N ASP A 49 -27.21 -5.63 12.29
CA ASP A 49 -28.36 -5.18 13.06
C ASP A 49 -28.49 -3.65 12.96
N ASP A 50 -29.56 -3.09 13.51
CA ASP A 50 -29.77 -1.63 13.56
C ASP A 50 -28.69 -0.89 14.38
N VAL A 51 -28.05 -1.59 15.31
CA VAL A 51 -27.08 -1.03 16.26
C VAL A 51 -25.65 -1.45 15.94
N ASN A 52 -25.44 -2.65 15.39
CA ASN A 52 -24.13 -3.23 15.19
C ASN A 52 -24.01 -3.75 13.76
N ALA A 53 -22.90 -3.43 13.10
CA ALA A 53 -22.54 -4.11 11.87
C ALA A 53 -21.06 -4.52 11.92
N LEU A 54 -20.76 -5.73 11.49
CA LEU A 54 -19.40 -6.23 11.29
C LEU A 54 -19.28 -6.65 9.83
N THR A 55 -18.49 -5.91 9.06
CA THR A 55 -18.18 -6.23 7.67
C THR A 55 -16.77 -6.79 7.61
N ILE A 56 -16.59 -7.89 6.90
CA ILE A 56 -15.26 -8.45 6.61
C ILE A 56 -15.02 -8.42 5.10
N ASN A 57 -13.78 -8.22 4.71
CA ASN A 57 -13.37 -8.14 3.32
C ASN A 57 -12.08 -8.94 3.10
N PHE A 58 -11.98 -9.49 1.89
CA PHE A 58 -10.79 -10.11 1.35
C PHE A 58 -10.52 -9.54 -0.04
N ASP A 59 -9.30 -9.06 -0.26
CA ASP A 59 -8.86 -8.55 -1.56
C ASP A 59 -7.63 -9.31 -2.04
N TYR A 60 -7.54 -9.55 -3.34
CA TYR A 60 -6.36 -10.09 -4.01
C TYR A 60 -5.87 -9.06 -5.03
N ARG A 61 -4.61 -8.64 -4.89
CA ARG A 61 -3.96 -7.70 -5.81
C ARG A 61 -2.77 -8.35 -6.49
N ASP A 62 -2.74 -8.33 -7.81
CA ASP A 62 -1.69 -8.87 -8.66
C ASP A 62 -1.13 -7.75 -9.53
N GLU A 63 0.13 -7.40 -9.31
CA GLU A 63 0.82 -6.33 -10.05
C GLU A 63 1.84 -6.99 -10.99
N ARG A 64 1.92 -6.55 -12.25
CA ARG A 64 2.74 -7.22 -13.27
C ARG A 64 4.20 -7.46 -12.84
N ASP A 65 4.77 -6.53 -12.11
CA ASP A 65 6.19 -6.51 -11.74
C ASP A 65 6.40 -6.78 -10.22
N PHE A 66 5.37 -7.25 -9.50
CA PHE A 66 5.44 -7.55 -8.07
C PHE A 66 4.73 -8.86 -7.70
N ARG A 67 5.02 -9.40 -6.51
CA ARG A 67 4.34 -10.60 -6.01
C ARG A 67 2.88 -10.26 -5.69
N PRO A 68 1.90 -11.07 -6.10
CA PRO A 68 0.51 -10.82 -5.73
C PRO A 68 0.33 -10.78 -4.21
N VAL A 69 -0.48 -9.90 -3.66
CA VAL A 69 -0.69 -9.77 -2.21
C VAL A 69 -2.17 -9.97 -1.87
N PRO A 70 -2.53 -10.98 -1.06
CA PRO A 70 -3.86 -11.07 -0.48
C PRO A 70 -3.96 -10.18 0.75
N TYR A 71 -5.09 -9.48 0.89
CA TYR A 71 -5.45 -8.63 2.02
C TYR A 71 -6.71 -9.15 2.69
N MET A 72 -6.77 -8.99 4.00
CA MET A 72 -7.96 -9.26 4.80
C MET A 72 -8.20 -8.08 5.73
N SER A 73 -9.44 -7.60 5.76
CA SER A 73 -9.84 -6.48 6.61
C SER A 73 -11.19 -6.71 7.24
N ALA A 74 -11.43 -6.00 8.34
CA ALA A 74 -12.71 -5.99 9.03
C ALA A 74 -13.04 -4.56 9.49
N GLU A 75 -14.30 -4.21 9.41
CA GLU A 75 -14.88 -2.99 9.93
C GLU A 75 -16.02 -3.32 10.87
N TYR A 76 -15.93 -2.81 12.10
CA TYR A 76 -17.03 -2.82 13.05
C TYR A 76 -17.64 -1.42 13.14
N ASN A 77 -18.95 -1.35 13.02
CA ASN A 77 -19.74 -0.14 13.09
C ASN A 77 -20.74 -0.27 14.25
N PHE A 78 -20.72 0.74 15.12
CA PHE A 78 -21.68 0.92 16.20
C PHE A 78 -22.58 2.14 15.91
N ARG A 79 -23.86 1.85 15.67
CA ARG A 79 -24.97 2.81 15.44
C ARG A 79 -24.75 3.82 14.32
N GLY A 80 -23.85 3.53 13.38
CA GLY A 80 -23.47 4.48 12.34
C GLY A 80 -22.66 5.68 12.86
N VAL A 81 -22.25 5.66 14.14
CA VAL A 81 -21.54 6.77 14.82
C VAL A 81 -20.07 6.42 15.00
N LEU A 82 -19.76 5.23 15.51
CA LEU A 82 -18.39 4.79 15.78
C LEU A 82 -17.99 3.67 14.83
N PHE A 83 -16.81 3.80 14.24
CA PHE A 83 -16.25 2.83 13.31
C PHE A 83 -14.88 2.41 13.79
N LEU A 84 -14.65 1.11 13.89
CA LEU A 84 -13.35 0.51 14.18
C LEU A 84 -12.93 -0.33 12.99
N ARG A 85 -11.74 -0.07 12.47
CA ARG A 85 -11.22 -0.72 11.27
C ARG A 85 -9.90 -1.39 11.57
N GLY A 86 -9.72 -2.59 11.04
CA GLY A 86 -8.49 -3.33 11.14
C GLY A 86 -8.23 -4.09 9.85
N GLY A 87 -6.98 -4.17 9.42
CA GLY A 87 -6.62 -4.91 8.22
C GLY A 87 -5.17 -5.32 8.22
N THR A 88 -4.89 -6.42 7.54
CA THR A 88 -3.55 -6.95 7.36
C THR A 88 -3.47 -7.63 6.00
N ASN A 89 -2.28 -7.78 5.45
CA ASN A 89 -2.09 -8.75 4.39
C ASN A 89 -1.93 -10.16 4.95
N LEU A 90 -2.24 -11.16 4.12
CA LEU A 90 -2.26 -12.56 4.52
C LEU A 90 -0.85 -13.15 4.67
N TYR A 91 0.17 -12.52 4.08
CA TYR A 91 1.57 -12.93 4.26
C TYR A 91 2.01 -12.82 5.74
N VAL A 92 1.50 -11.83 6.48
CA VAL A 92 1.67 -11.71 7.94
C VAL A 92 1.18 -12.95 8.69
N LEU A 93 0.07 -13.54 8.24
CA LEU A 93 -0.57 -14.69 8.90
C LEU A 93 0.15 -16.00 8.55
N GLN A 94 0.76 -16.08 7.36
CA GLN A 94 1.49 -17.28 6.92
C GLN A 94 2.88 -17.39 7.55
N GLU A 95 3.61 -16.28 7.73
CA GLU A 95 4.91 -16.29 8.42
C GLU A 95 4.81 -16.68 9.90
N ARG A 96 3.69 -16.37 10.57
CA ARG A 96 3.42 -16.83 11.94
C ARG A 96 3.11 -18.33 12.05
N TYR A 97 2.75 -18.99 10.95
CA TYR A 97 2.36 -20.41 10.94
C TYR A 97 3.49 -21.33 10.43
N ASN A 98 4.33 -20.84 9.53
CA ASN A 98 5.46 -21.59 8.97
C ASN A 98 6.76 -21.30 9.73
N ASP A 99 6.88 -21.90 10.92
CA ASP A 99 8.13 -21.97 11.70
C ASP A 99 9.07 -23.08 11.15
N LEU A 100 9.04 -23.30 9.82
CA LEU A 100 9.75 -24.38 9.14
C LEU A 100 10.73 -23.81 8.11
N ASP A 101 12.01 -24.13 8.36
CA ASP A 101 13.21 -23.90 7.56
C ASP A 101 13.73 -22.45 7.42
N ASP A 102 14.83 -22.20 8.14
CA ASP A 102 15.59 -20.95 8.18
C ASP A 102 16.20 -20.52 6.82
N LYS A 103 16.17 -21.38 5.80
CA LYS A 103 16.87 -21.17 4.52
C LYS A 103 16.13 -20.25 3.54
N TYR A 104 14.84 -19.97 3.74
CA TYR A 104 14.05 -19.10 2.86
C TYR A 104 13.65 -17.76 3.50
N LYS A 105 14.13 -17.44 4.71
CA LYS A 105 13.75 -16.24 5.46
C LYS A 105 14.27 -14.93 4.85
N GLU A 106 15.40 -14.91 4.14
CA GLU A 106 15.98 -13.67 3.60
C GLU A 106 15.20 -13.07 2.41
N VAL A 107 14.57 -13.90 1.57
CA VAL A 107 13.74 -13.41 0.44
C VAL A 107 12.32 -13.05 0.90
N SER A 108 11.91 -13.55 2.07
CA SER A 108 10.64 -13.25 2.73
C SER A 108 10.64 -11.92 3.49
N GLN A 109 11.80 -11.32 3.80
CA GLN A 109 11.85 -10.00 4.48
C GLN A 109 11.34 -8.83 3.62
N LEU A 110 11.10 -9.06 2.33
CA LEU A 110 10.37 -8.15 1.43
C LEU A 110 8.85 -8.43 1.40
N ASN A 111 8.34 -9.40 2.18
CA ASN A 111 6.92 -9.57 2.44
C ASN A 111 6.45 -8.37 3.26
N VAL A 112 5.97 -7.35 2.54
CA VAL A 112 5.35 -6.14 3.07
C VAL A 112 4.20 -6.56 3.97
N SER A 113 4.43 -6.69 5.28
CA SER A 113 3.56 -7.34 6.27
C SER A 113 3.00 -6.30 7.25
N GLY A 114 2.24 -5.30 6.76
CA GLY A 114 1.78 -4.16 7.57
C GLY A 114 0.42 -4.38 8.24
N ILE A 115 0.35 -4.15 9.56
CA ILE A 115 -0.92 -4.00 10.27
C ILE A 115 -1.44 -2.58 10.02
N ASN A 116 -2.72 -2.50 9.68
CA ASN A 116 -3.46 -1.25 9.53
C ASN A 116 -4.61 -1.23 10.54
N ALA A 117 -4.77 -0.10 11.20
CA ALA A 117 -5.85 0.11 12.16
C ALA A 117 -6.44 1.51 11.99
N GLY A 118 -7.71 1.68 12.31
CA GLY A 118 -8.35 2.99 12.24
C GLY A 118 -9.57 3.08 13.13
N VAL A 119 -9.91 4.32 13.47
CA VAL A 119 -11.13 4.68 14.19
C VAL A 119 -11.78 5.86 13.48
N GLY A 120 -13.10 5.81 13.34
CA GLY A 120 -13.90 6.86 12.74
C GLY A 120 -15.05 7.25 13.66
N ILE A 121 -15.36 8.53 13.73
CA ILE A 121 -16.55 9.07 14.39
C ILE A 121 -17.34 9.90 13.40
N HIS A 122 -18.62 9.62 13.30
CA HIS A 122 -19.58 10.38 12.52
C HIS A 122 -20.55 11.11 13.46
N TRP A 123 -20.64 12.44 13.31
CA TRP A 123 -21.54 13.30 14.06
C TRP A 123 -22.55 13.94 13.11
N ASP A 124 -23.81 13.61 13.29
CA ASP A 124 -24.93 14.22 12.58
C ASP A 124 -25.40 15.47 13.33
N PHE A 125 -25.58 16.57 12.61
CA PHE A 125 -26.15 17.83 13.06
C PHE A 125 -27.46 18.09 12.30
N PRO A 126 -28.59 17.54 12.78
CA PRO A 126 -29.86 17.61 12.07
C PRO A 126 -30.37 19.04 11.83
N GLU A 127 -30.08 19.97 12.74
CA GLU A 127 -30.56 21.36 12.68
C GLU A 127 -29.99 22.14 11.48
N VAL A 128 -28.81 21.74 11.01
CA VAL A 128 -28.14 22.36 9.86
C VAL A 128 -27.97 21.39 8.68
N ASN A 129 -28.61 20.21 8.76
CA ASN A 129 -28.51 19.12 7.78
C ASN A 129 -27.05 18.85 7.38
N MET A 130 -26.19 18.64 8.37
CA MET A 130 -24.75 18.46 8.16
C MET A 130 -24.23 17.24 8.91
N LEU A 131 -23.48 16.39 8.22
CA LEU A 131 -22.77 15.26 8.79
C LEU A 131 -21.27 15.54 8.79
N VAL A 132 -20.67 15.55 9.97
CA VAL A 132 -19.21 15.67 10.17
C VAL A 132 -18.63 14.28 10.41
N LYS A 133 -17.58 13.94 9.67
CA LYS A 133 -16.86 12.68 9.79
C LYS A 133 -15.41 12.95 10.17
N VAL A 134 -14.91 12.29 11.19
CA VAL A 134 -13.51 12.38 11.61
C VAL A 134 -12.96 10.97 11.66
N ASP A 135 -11.94 10.70 10.86
CA ASP A 135 -11.28 9.41 10.79
C ASP A 135 -9.81 9.55 11.12
N TYR A 136 -9.30 8.64 11.94
CA TYR A 136 -7.89 8.46 12.21
C TYR A 136 -7.47 7.07 11.74
N SER A 137 -6.35 6.99 11.04
CA SER A 137 -5.77 5.72 10.60
C SER A 137 -4.27 5.65 10.88
N TYR A 138 -3.85 4.43 11.21
CA TYR A 138 -2.49 4.01 11.40
C TYR A 138 -2.15 2.93 10.38
N SER A 139 -1.00 3.06 9.74
CA SER A 139 -0.46 2.08 8.81
C SER A 139 1.01 1.82 9.11
N ASP A 140 1.39 0.56 9.27
CA ASP A 140 2.80 0.17 9.33
C ASP A 140 3.37 0.01 7.90
N LEU A 141 4.26 0.91 7.49
CA LEU A 141 4.90 0.91 6.15
C LEU A 141 6.34 0.38 6.16
N HIS A 142 6.77 -0.29 7.25
CA HIS A 142 8.08 -0.94 7.38
C HIS A 142 9.24 0.05 7.15
N ILE A 143 9.83 0.02 5.94
CA ILE A 143 10.99 0.84 5.55
C ILE A 143 10.68 2.34 5.68
N LEU A 144 9.40 2.71 5.46
CA LEU A 144 8.91 4.07 5.56
C LEU A 144 8.39 4.43 6.97
N GLN A 145 8.60 3.55 7.97
CA GLN A 145 8.05 3.64 9.34
C GLN A 145 6.52 3.69 9.36
N SER A 146 5.92 4.08 10.50
CA SER A 146 4.48 4.18 10.64
C SER A 146 3.93 5.49 10.05
N ALA A 147 2.83 5.38 9.31
CA ALA A 147 2.07 6.51 8.83
C ALA A 147 0.80 6.71 9.66
N HIS A 148 0.57 7.95 10.06
CA HIS A 148 -0.63 8.40 10.77
C HIS A 148 -1.37 9.38 9.88
N ARG A 149 -2.68 9.16 9.67
CA ARG A 149 -3.51 10.04 8.85
C ARG A 149 -4.75 10.46 9.63
N ILE A 150 -5.08 11.73 9.56
CA ILE A 150 -6.32 12.31 10.08
C ILE A 150 -7.09 12.85 8.88
N SER A 151 -8.33 12.43 8.75
CA SER A 151 -9.26 12.88 7.71
C SER A 151 -10.47 13.51 8.36
N VAL A 152 -10.88 14.65 7.82
CA VAL A 152 -12.12 15.34 8.22
C VAL A 152 -12.98 15.51 6.99
N GLY A 153 -14.21 15.03 7.06
CA GLY A 153 -15.20 15.09 5.99
C GLY A 153 -16.46 15.83 6.44
N PHE A 154 -17.06 16.55 5.49
CA PHE A 154 -18.33 17.23 5.66
C PHE A 154 -19.28 16.74 4.57
N ALA A 155 -20.51 16.40 4.93
CA ALA A 155 -21.58 16.06 3.99
C ALA A 155 -22.85 16.86 4.33
N PHE A 156 -23.62 17.22 3.31
CA PHE A 156 -24.81 18.07 3.36
C PHE A 156 -25.95 17.43 2.56
#